data_AF-A0A6J1WYZ4-F1
#
_entry.id   AF-A0A6J1WYZ4-F1
#
_cell.length_a   1.000
_cell.length_b   1.000
_cell.length_c   1.000
_cell.angle_alpha   90.00
_cell.angle_beta   90.00
_cell.angle_gamma   90.00
#
_symmetry.space_group_name_H-M   'P 1'
#
loop_
_entity.id
_entity.type
_entity.pdbx_description
1 polymer ?
#
loop_
_entity_poly.entity_id
_entity_poly.type
_entity_poly.pdbx_seq_one_letter_code
_entity_poly.pdbx_strand_id
1 'polypeptide(L)'
;IYARVFRCLSFIHSTHLIFNKILIEFQFKCCGTTGPLSYPNPINLPDTCCELTPCNAINAYPGCNDKITSLFQTYGITIGIVPLVIAAFELVAVVFSLCLANHARNKIRRTHY
;
A
#
# COMPACT_ATOMS: atom_id res chain seq x y z
N ILE A 1 10.87 -6.70 -19.04
CA ILE A 1 9.60 -6.82 -18.28
C ILE A 1 9.86 -6.77 -16.78
N TYR A 2 10.65 -7.70 -16.20
CA TYR A 2 10.96 -7.76 -14.75
C TYR A 2 11.45 -6.45 -14.11
N ALA A 3 12.43 -5.78 -14.72
CA ALA A 3 12.97 -4.52 -14.20
C ALA A 3 11.96 -3.35 -14.27
N ARG A 4 10.88 -3.46 -15.05
CA ARG A 4 9.82 -2.44 -15.12
C ARG A 4 8.67 -2.73 -14.16
N VAL A 5 8.31 -4.00 -13.97
CA VAL A 5 7.28 -4.42 -12.99
C VAL A 5 7.77 -4.19 -11.55
N PHE A 6 9.01 -4.61 -11.24
CA PHE A 6 9.60 -4.37 -9.92
C PHE A 6 9.79 -2.87 -9.65
N ARG A 7 10.21 -2.08 -10.66
CA ARG A 7 10.26 -0.61 -10.54
C ARG A 7 8.89 0.00 -10.33
N CYS A 8 7.84 -0.49 -10.98
CA CYS A 8 6.49 0.03 -10.79
C CYS A 8 5.95 -0.31 -9.39
N LEU A 9 6.19 -1.52 -8.89
CA LEU A 9 5.82 -1.95 -7.55
C LEU A 9 6.58 -1.17 -6.46
N SER A 10 7.89 -0.96 -6.63
CA SER A 10 8.69 -0.09 -5.75
C SER A 10 8.28 1.37 -5.85
N PHE A 11 7.86 1.85 -7.03
CA PHE A 11 7.36 3.22 -7.21
C PHE A 11 6.00 3.43 -6.56
N ILE A 12 5.09 2.44 -6.63
CA ILE A 12 3.80 2.45 -5.92
C ILE A 12 4.02 2.38 -4.40
N HIS A 13 4.98 1.60 -3.91
CA HIS A 13 5.32 1.54 -2.49
C HIS A 13 5.95 2.83 -1.97
N SER A 14 6.83 3.47 -2.75
CA SER A 14 7.47 4.75 -2.37
C SER A 14 6.54 5.96 -2.48
N THR A 15 5.58 6.00 -3.40
CA THR A 15 4.60 7.11 -3.49
C THR A 15 3.54 7.03 -2.39
N HIS A 16 3.26 5.84 -1.85
CA HIS A 16 2.29 5.64 -0.76
C HIS A 16 2.77 6.22 0.58
N LEU A 17 4.08 6.22 0.85
CA LEU A 17 4.65 6.62 2.15
C LEU A 17 4.55 8.13 2.45
N ILE A 18 4.48 8.99 1.42
CA ILE A 18 4.50 10.46 1.59
C ILE A 18 3.08 11.04 1.69
N PHE A 19 2.08 10.47 1.02
CA PHE A 19 0.68 10.90 1.10
C PHE A 19 -0.07 10.34 2.33
N ASN A 20 0.53 9.43 3.10
CA ASN A 20 -0.21 8.52 3.98
C ASN A 20 -0.71 9.15 5.29
N LYS A 21 -0.01 10.11 5.91
CA LYS A 21 -0.32 10.54 7.29
C LYS A 21 -1.79 10.97 7.51
N ILE A 22 -2.25 11.96 6.73
CA ILE A 22 -3.62 12.50 6.84
C ILE A 22 -4.67 11.48 6.39
N LEU A 23 -4.36 10.70 5.35
CA LEU A 23 -5.25 9.67 4.82
C LEU A 23 -5.40 8.47 5.78
N ILE A 24 -4.34 8.07 6.49
CA ILE A 24 -4.39 7.02 7.52
C ILE A 24 -5.33 7.47 8.64
N GLU A 25 -5.13 8.69 9.14
CA GLU A 25 -5.90 9.22 10.28
C GLU A 25 -7.41 9.25 9.95
N PHE A 26 -7.75 9.69 8.74
CA PHE A 26 -9.13 9.68 8.25
C PHE A 26 -9.67 8.27 8.00
N GLN A 27 -8.92 7.42 7.27
CA GLN A 27 -9.37 6.08 6.85
C GLN A 27 -9.52 5.12 8.03
N PHE A 28 -8.62 5.21 9.00
CA PHE A 28 -8.59 4.32 10.15
C PHE A 28 -9.22 4.92 11.40
N LYS A 29 -9.71 6.16 11.33
CA LYS A 29 -10.25 6.92 12.47
C LYS A 29 -9.31 6.82 13.67
N CYS A 30 -8.09 7.32 13.49
CA CYS A 30 -7.02 7.28 14.47
C CYS A 30 -6.24 8.59 14.45
N CYS A 31 -5.50 8.87 15.52
CA CYS A 31 -4.79 10.14 15.65
C CYS A 31 -3.41 9.98 16.26
N GLY A 32 -2.39 10.44 15.53
CA GLY A 32 -1.00 10.32 15.97
C GLY A 32 -0.51 8.87 16.08
N THR A 33 0.75 8.69 16.49
CA THR A 33 1.35 7.35 16.62
C THR A 33 0.79 6.62 17.83
N THR A 34 0.87 7.25 19.00
CA THR A 34 0.35 6.72 20.28
C THR A 34 -0.87 7.48 20.78
N GLY A 35 -1.24 8.57 20.13
CA GLY A 35 -2.44 9.35 20.44
C GLY A 35 -2.30 10.83 20.06
N PRO A 36 -3.26 11.66 20.46
CA PRO A 36 -3.27 13.10 20.18
C PRO A 36 -2.11 13.86 20.84
N LEU A 37 -1.53 13.31 21.90
CA LEU A 37 -0.37 13.88 22.61
C LEU A 37 0.95 13.72 21.85
N SER A 38 0.98 12.89 20.79
CA SER A 38 2.16 12.79 19.91
C SER A 38 2.37 14.03 19.05
N TYR A 39 1.38 14.94 18.95
CA TYR A 39 1.53 16.20 18.24
C TYR A 39 2.20 17.26 19.12
N PRO A 40 3.10 18.08 18.55
CA PRO A 40 3.79 19.14 19.29
C PRO A 40 2.83 20.21 19.84
N ASN A 41 1.65 20.36 19.24
CA ASN A 41 0.61 21.31 19.67
C ASN A 41 -0.73 20.59 19.87
N PRO A 42 -1.02 20.04 21.07
CA PRO A 42 -2.23 19.27 21.35
C PRO A 42 -3.54 20.11 21.36
N ILE A 43 -3.44 21.42 21.09
CA ILE A 43 -4.55 22.37 21.01
C ILE A 43 -5.01 22.58 19.55
N ASN A 44 -4.11 22.36 18.57
CA ASN A 44 -4.42 22.50 17.14
C ASN A 44 -4.21 21.15 16.46
N LEU A 45 -5.15 20.23 16.72
CA LEU A 45 -5.21 18.96 16.02
C LEU A 45 -5.85 19.13 14.63
N PRO A 46 -5.44 18.35 13.62
CA PRO A 46 -6.11 18.35 12.33
C PRO A 46 -7.53 17.82 12.46
N ASP A 47 -8.48 18.36 11.68
CA ASP A 47 -9.88 17.91 11.69
C ASP A 47 -10.05 16.42 11.33
N THR A 48 -9.04 15.79 10.71
CA THR A 48 -9.04 14.34 10.44
C THR A 48 -8.88 13.46 11.69
N CYS A 49 -8.47 14.05 12.81
CA CYS A 49 -8.24 13.38 14.09
C CYS A 49 -9.51 13.31 14.97
N CYS A 50 -10.58 14.03 14.63
CA CYS A 50 -11.83 14.08 15.38
C CYS A 50 -13.04 14.02 14.44
N GLU A 51 -14.19 13.52 14.91
CA GLU A 51 -15.44 13.61 14.15
C GLU A 51 -16.17 14.95 14.38
N LEU A 52 -15.97 15.55 15.56
CA LEU A 52 -16.63 16.79 15.98
C LEU A 52 -15.60 17.90 16.24
N THR A 53 -15.95 19.13 15.84
CA THR A 53 -15.21 20.35 16.17
C THR A 53 -15.83 21.03 17.41
N PRO A 54 -15.03 21.65 18.31
CA PRO A 54 -13.56 21.79 18.28
C PRO A 54 -12.82 20.49 18.61
N CYS A 55 -11.77 20.18 17.85
CA CYS A 55 -10.93 18.98 18.06
C CYS A 55 -9.88 19.26 19.15
N ASN A 56 -9.95 18.50 20.23
CA ASN A 56 -9.10 18.58 21.42
C ASN A 56 -8.57 17.19 21.76
N ALA A 57 -7.53 17.10 22.57
CA ALA A 57 -6.97 15.81 23.01
C ALA A 57 -7.99 14.89 23.75
N ILE A 58 -9.13 15.43 24.20
CA ILE A 58 -10.19 14.68 24.92
C ILE A 58 -11.17 13.98 23.95
N ASN A 59 -11.46 14.57 22.80
CA ASN A 59 -12.41 14.02 21.81
C ASN A 59 -11.73 13.44 20.55
N ALA A 60 -10.39 13.39 20.56
CA ALA A 60 -9.58 12.80 19.52
C ALA A 60 -9.68 11.27 19.49
N TYR A 61 -9.49 10.70 18.30
CA TYR A 61 -9.38 9.26 18.12
C TYR A 61 -8.15 8.66 18.83
N PRO A 62 -8.17 7.34 19.14
CA PRO A 62 -7.02 6.66 19.73
C PRO A 62 -5.81 6.62 18.78
N GLY A 63 -4.64 6.29 19.33
CA GLY A 63 -3.40 6.17 18.57
C GLY A 63 -3.51 5.21 17.38
N CYS A 64 -2.91 5.61 16.25
CA CYS A 64 -2.93 4.77 15.05
C CYS A 64 -2.22 3.44 15.24
N ASN A 65 -1.22 3.32 16.12
CA ASN A 65 -0.51 2.05 16.33
C ASN A 65 -1.44 0.92 16.80
N ASP A 66 -2.31 1.19 17.77
CA ASP A 66 -3.21 0.16 18.32
C ASP A 66 -4.32 -0.18 17.31
N LYS A 67 -4.84 0.85 16.64
CA LYS A 67 -5.86 0.68 15.60
C LYS A 67 -5.33 -0.12 14.41
N ILE A 68 -4.11 0.19 13.97
CA ILE A 68 -3.48 -0.51 12.85
C ILE A 68 -3.16 -1.96 13.26
N THR A 69 -2.61 -2.17 14.46
CA THR A 69 -2.32 -3.53 14.97
C THR A 69 -3.58 -4.40 15.04
N SER A 70 -4.68 -3.86 15.57
CA SER A 70 -5.96 -4.58 15.64
C SER A 70 -6.54 -4.87 14.25
N LEU A 71 -6.35 -3.97 13.29
CA LEU A 71 -6.74 -4.20 11.90
C LEU A 71 -5.88 -5.29 11.24
N PHE A 72 -4.58 -5.33 11.49
CA PHE A 72 -3.73 -6.42 10.99
C PHE A 72 -4.09 -7.76 11.63
N GLN A 73 -4.47 -7.79 12.90
CA GLN A 73 -4.96 -9.02 13.53
C GLN A 73 -6.29 -9.49 12.92
N THR A 74 -7.18 -8.55 12.57
CA THR A 74 -8.51 -8.87 12.02
C THR A 74 -8.48 -9.20 10.52
N TYR A 75 -7.70 -8.44 9.75
CA TYR A 75 -7.65 -8.50 8.28
C TYR A 75 -6.33 -9.03 7.72
N GLY A 76 -5.41 -9.51 8.57
CA GLY A 76 -4.08 -9.95 8.17
C GLY A 76 -4.10 -11.05 7.10
N ILE A 77 -5.08 -11.96 7.16
CA ILE A 77 -5.27 -13.02 6.16
C ILE A 77 -5.61 -12.41 4.79
N THR A 78 -6.51 -11.43 4.76
CA THR A 78 -6.94 -10.75 3.53
C THR A 78 -5.81 -9.94 2.91
N ILE A 79 -5.00 -9.26 3.73
CA ILE A 79 -3.85 -8.49 3.23
C ILE A 79 -2.76 -9.43 2.69
N GLY A 80 -2.61 -10.63 3.28
CA GLY A 80 -1.61 -11.61 2.87
C GLY A 80 -1.90 -12.31 1.53
N ILE A 81 -3.17 -12.53 1.16
CA ILE A 81 -3.50 -13.27 -0.07
C ILE A 81 -3.32 -12.46 -1.35
N VAL A 82 -3.53 -11.14 -1.29
CA VAL A 82 -3.42 -10.24 -2.45
C VAL A 82 -2.05 -10.33 -3.15
N PRO A 83 -0.90 -10.20 -2.47
CA PRO A 83 0.40 -10.29 -3.13
C PRO A 83 0.68 -11.69 -3.69
N LEU A 84 0.15 -12.75 -3.07
CA LEU A 84 0.32 -14.12 -3.57
C LEU A 84 -0.37 -14.32 -4.92
N VAL A 85 -1.59 -13.79 -5.07
CA VAL A 85 -2.34 -13.82 -6.33
C VAL A 85 -1.62 -13.03 -7.41
N ILE A 86 -1.13 -11.83 -7.10
CA ILE A 86 -0.38 -10.99 -8.04
C ILE A 86 0.89 -11.73 -8.51
N ALA A 87 1.64 -12.33 -7.58
CA ALA A 87 2.83 -13.11 -7.92
C ALA A 87 2.51 -14.29 -8.85
N ALA A 88 1.39 -14.99 -8.64
CA ALA A 88 0.95 -16.06 -9.52
C ALA A 88 0.64 -15.56 -10.94
N PHE A 89 -0.08 -14.43 -11.08
CA PHE A 89 -0.34 -13.81 -12.37
C PHE A 89 0.93 -13.37 -13.10
N GLU A 90 1.90 -12.82 -12.37
CA GLU A 90 3.20 -12.44 -12.94
C GLU A 90 3.97 -13.65 -13.48
N LEU A 91 3.98 -14.77 -12.75
CA LEU A 91 4.62 -16.01 -13.23
C LEU A 91 4.00 -16.50 -14.53
N VAL A 92 2.68 -16.47 -14.64
CA VAL A 92 1.96 -16.86 -15.86
C VAL A 92 2.32 -15.92 -17.02
N ALA A 93 2.33 -14.61 -16.80
CA ALA A 93 2.68 -13.63 -17.82
C ALA A 93 4.11 -13.81 -18.34
N VAL A 94 5.05 -14.19 -17.47
CA VAL A 94 6.44 -14.50 -17.83
C VAL A 94 6.52 -15.71 -18.75
N VAL A 95 5.85 -16.80 -18.40
CA VAL A 95 5.90 -18.04 -19.20
C VAL A 95 5.41 -17.75 -20.61
N PHE A 96 4.26 -17.07 -20.75
CA PHE A 96 3.74 -16.68 -22.07
C PHE A 96 4.68 -15.74 -22.83
N SER A 97 5.27 -14.76 -22.14
CA SER A 97 6.23 -13.84 -22.76
C SER A 97 7.46 -14.57 -23.32
N LEU A 98 7.97 -15.56 -22.59
CA LEU A 98 9.12 -16.37 -23.03
C LEU A 98 8.75 -17.29 -24.20
N CYS A 99 7.59 -17.96 -24.13
CA CYS A 99 7.09 -18.79 -25.23
C CYS A 99 6.91 -17.97 -26.52
N LEU A 100 6.32 -16.77 -26.41
CA LEU A 100 6.11 -15.88 -27.56
C LEU A 100 7.45 -15.36 -28.12
N ALA A 101 8.36 -14.93 -27.25
CA ALA A 101 9.69 -14.48 -27.67
C ALA A 101 10.47 -15.59 -28.39
N ASN A 102 10.39 -16.82 -27.89
CA ASN A 102 11.03 -17.98 -28.51
C ASN A 102 10.38 -18.31 -29.86
N HIS A 103 9.06 -18.27 -29.96
CA HIS A 103 8.35 -18.48 -31.22
C HIS A 103 8.69 -17.41 -32.27
N ALA A 104 8.69 -16.13 -31.89
CA ALA A 104 9.03 -15.02 -32.77
C ALA A 104 10.47 -15.10 -33.27
N ARG A 105 11.44 -15.36 -32.38
CA ARG A 105 12.85 -15.58 -32.75
C ARG A 105 13.01 -16.77 -33.68
N ASN A 106 12.25 -17.84 -33.45
CA ASN A 106 12.28 -19.02 -34.32
C ASN A 106 11.73 -18.71 -35.72
N LYS A 107 10.63 -17.93 -35.81
CA LYS A 107 10.07 -17.50 -37.09
C LYS A 107 11.08 -16.66 -37.87
N ILE A 108 11.72 -15.68 -37.24
CA ILE A 108 12.76 -14.85 -37.87
C ILE A 108 13.91 -15.70 -38.40
N ARG A 109 14.42 -16.66 -37.62
CA ARG A 109 15.48 -17.57 -38.08
C ARG A 109 15.09 -18.37 -39.34
N ARG A 110 13.82 -18.77 -39.46
CA ARG A 110 13.34 -19.54 -40.63
C ARG A 110 13.11 -18.69 -41.87
N THR A 111 12.90 -17.38 -41.74
CA THR A 111 12.76 -16.48 -42.90
C THR A 111 14.10 -16.07 -43.52
N HIS A 112 15.22 -16.34 -42.84
CA HIS A 112 16.57 -16.00 -43.30
C HIS A 112 17.32 -17.18 -43.97
N TYR A 113 16.64 -18.31 -44.19
CA TYR A 113 17.08 -19.43 -45.04
C TYR A 113 16.23 -19.46 -46.31
#